data_AF-A0A1C6EXG2-F1
#
_entry.id   AF-A0A1C6EXG2-F1
#
_cell.length_a   1.000
_cell.length_b   1.000
_cell.length_c   1.000
_cell.angle_alpha   90.00
_cell.angle_beta   90.00
_cell.angle_gamma   90.00
#
_symmetry.space_group_name_H-M   'P 1'
#
loop_
_entity.id
_entity.type
_entity.pdbx_description
1 polymer ?
#
loop_
_entity_poly.entity_id
_entity_poly.type
_entity_poly.pdbx_seq_one_letter_code
_entity_poly.pdbx_strand_id
1 'polypeptide(L)'
;MEKRCSFELFKSNVCHRLKEQGDIDFLIETLKEDMIRQYYDKKWYPESFYLLAMVDYISRENNVPICNDYDDLRQQKMQKMIYPVGILITASVLNDDSVKEEAVKHAIPEFLKYNIVESEVRNVI
;
A
#
# COMPACT_ATOMS: atom_id res chain seq x y z
N MET A 1 14.02 -2.57 20.72
CA MET A 1 14.07 -2.52 19.24
C MET A 1 12.68 -2.83 18.73
N GLU A 2 12.08 -1.90 17.99
CA GLU A 2 10.82 -2.16 17.28
C GLU A 2 11.07 -3.22 16.21
N LYS A 3 10.30 -4.30 16.22
CA LYS A 3 10.49 -5.43 15.30
C LYS A 3 9.69 -5.16 14.03
N ARG A 4 10.38 -4.92 12.91
CA ARG A 4 9.75 -4.82 11.59
C ARG A 4 9.08 -6.16 11.25
N CYS A 5 7.78 -6.15 11.02
CA CYS A 5 7.04 -7.32 10.53
C CYS A 5 7.32 -7.56 9.03
N SER A 6 6.83 -8.68 8.49
CA SER A 6 6.85 -8.88 7.05
C SER A 6 5.92 -7.88 6.37
N PHE A 7 6.23 -7.52 5.12
CA PHE A 7 5.41 -6.57 4.37
C PHE A 7 3.97 -7.09 4.17
N GLU A 8 3.77 -8.39 3.92
CA GLU A 8 2.42 -8.97 3.86
C GLU A 8 1.63 -8.82 5.18
N LEU A 9 2.28 -9.05 6.33
CA LEU A 9 1.63 -8.85 7.61
C LEU A 9 1.33 -7.37 7.87
N PHE A 10 2.23 -6.47 7.44
CA PHE A 10 1.98 -5.03 7.49
C PHE A 10 0.74 -4.65 6.68
N LYS A 11 0.63 -5.09 5.42
CA LYS A 11 -0.53 -4.82 4.56
C LYS A 11 -1.83 -5.29 5.21
N SER A 12 -1.84 -6.53 5.72
CA SER A 12 -2.99 -7.08 6.44
C SER A 12 -3.38 -6.22 7.65
N ASN A 13 -2.42 -5.84 8.49
CA ASN A 13 -2.68 -4.98 9.64
C ASN A 13 -3.27 -3.62 9.24
N VAL A 14 -2.76 -3.00 8.17
CA VAL A 14 -3.27 -1.73 7.66
C VAL A 14 -4.72 -1.87 7.17
N CYS A 15 -5.04 -2.94 6.44
CA CYS A 15 -6.40 -3.19 5.96
C CYS A 15 -7.37 -3.47 7.12
N HIS A 16 -6.96 -4.23 8.14
CA HIS A 16 -7.76 -4.42 9.35
C HIS A 16 -8.00 -3.09 10.09
N ARG A 17 -6.96 -2.26 10.23
CA ARG A 17 -7.08 -0.93 10.83
C ARG A 17 -8.07 -0.06 10.06
N LEU A 18 -7.99 -0.03 8.72
CA LEU A 18 -8.94 0.69 7.87
C LEU A 18 -10.38 0.21 8.08
N LYS A 19 -10.58 -1.11 8.17
CA LYS A 19 -11.91 -1.72 8.41
C LYS A 19 -12.48 -1.37 9.79
N GLU A 20 -11.64 -1.33 10.82
CA GLU A 20 -12.05 -1.05 12.20
C GLU A 20 -12.31 0.43 12.46
N GLN A 21 -11.47 1.32 11.92
CA GLN A 21 -11.55 2.77 12.14
C GLN A 21 -12.48 3.46 11.13
N GLY A 22 -12.59 2.91 9.93
CA GLY A 22 -13.20 3.60 8.80
C GLY A 22 -12.27 4.65 8.19
N ASP A 23 -12.72 5.20 7.07
CA ASP A 23 -11.88 5.98 6.14
C ASP A 23 -11.33 7.25 6.75
N ILE A 24 -12.23 8.06 7.33
CA ILE A 24 -11.89 9.40 7.80
C ILE A 24 -10.97 9.35 9.01
N ASP A 25 -11.24 8.45 9.97
CA ASP A 25 -10.42 8.30 11.16
C ASP A 25 -9.04 7.72 10.81
N PHE A 26 -8.98 6.75 9.89
CA PHE A 26 -7.71 6.22 9.38
C PHE A 26 -6.86 7.33 8.72
N LEU A 27 -7.48 8.19 7.89
CA LEU A 27 -6.79 9.33 7.28
C LEU A 27 -6.27 10.29 8.35
N ILE A 28 -7.11 10.68 9.30
CA ILE A 28 -6.76 11.63 10.36
C ILE A 28 -5.59 11.10 11.19
N GLU A 29 -5.64 9.84 11.65
CA GLU A 29 -4.57 9.23 12.45
C GLU A 29 -3.27 9.16 11.65
N THR A 30 -3.32 8.60 10.43
CA THR A 30 -2.13 8.39 9.60
C THR A 30 -1.41 9.71 9.28
N LEU A 31 -2.18 10.77 9.00
CA LEU A 31 -1.65 12.10 8.69
C LEU A 31 -1.17 12.84 9.93
N LYS A 32 -1.92 12.81 11.06
CA LYS A 32 -1.54 13.51 12.29
C LYS A 32 -0.29 12.93 12.94
N GLU A 33 -0.12 11.61 12.89
CA GLU A 33 1.05 10.95 13.44
C GLU A 33 2.24 10.96 12.47
N ASP A 34 2.09 11.49 11.26
CA ASP A 34 3.13 11.55 10.22
C ASP A 34 3.75 10.16 9.93
N MET A 35 2.93 9.11 10.01
CA MET A 35 3.39 7.71 9.94
C MET A 35 4.16 7.42 8.66
N ILE A 36 3.73 8.02 7.54
CA ILE A 36 4.35 7.82 6.22
C ILE A 36 5.81 8.28 6.24
N ARG A 37 6.14 9.44 6.85
CA ARG A 37 7.53 9.91 7.00
C ARG A 37 8.30 9.03 7.96
N GLN A 38 7.70 8.65 9.09
CA GLN A 38 8.37 7.78 10.06
C GLN A 38 8.85 6.47 9.40
N TYR A 39 8.05 5.87 8.53
CA TYR A 39 8.46 4.70 7.76
C TYR A 39 9.54 5.02 6.72
N TYR A 40 9.44 6.17 6.05
CA TYR A 40 10.42 6.60 5.07
C TYR A 40 11.81 6.80 5.70
N ASP A 41 11.87 7.49 6.84
CA ASP A 41 13.12 7.78 7.57
C ASP A 41 13.78 6.51 8.12
N LYS A 42 12.97 5.53 8.52
CA LYS A 42 13.43 4.18 8.88
C LYS A 42 13.89 3.35 7.67
N LYS A 43 13.77 3.89 6.43
CA LYS A 43 14.03 3.20 5.16
C LYS A 43 13.11 2.00 4.90
N TRP A 44 11.91 2.03 5.50
CA TRP A 44 10.86 1.04 5.29
C TRP A 44 9.98 1.53 4.13
N TYR A 45 10.61 1.63 2.95
CA TYR A 45 9.99 2.24 1.77
C TYR A 45 8.72 1.53 1.29
N PRO A 46 8.63 0.18 1.26
CA PRO A 46 7.38 -0.49 0.91
C PRO A 46 6.22 -0.08 1.81
N GLU A 47 6.44 -0.03 3.13
CA GLU A 47 5.44 0.36 4.13
C GLU A 47 5.04 1.83 4.01
N SER A 48 6.02 2.72 3.79
CA SER A 48 5.79 4.14 3.56
C SER A 48 4.94 4.39 2.31
N PHE A 49 5.33 3.81 1.17
CA PHE A 49 4.59 3.98 -0.08
C PHE A 49 3.23 3.28 -0.06
N TYR A 50 3.09 2.16 0.66
CA TYR A 50 1.80 1.50 0.83
C TYR A 50 0.81 2.38 1.61
N LEU A 51 1.24 3.02 2.69
CA LEU A 51 0.38 3.95 3.43
C LEU A 51 0.06 5.21 2.62
N LEU A 52 1.03 5.75 1.88
CA LEU A 52 0.79 6.90 1.01
C LEU A 52 -0.23 6.57 -0.09
N ALA A 53 -0.11 5.39 -0.71
CA ALA A 53 -1.09 4.88 -1.66
C ALA A 53 -2.47 4.70 -1.03
N MET A 54 -2.53 4.15 0.19
CA MET A 54 -3.77 3.96 0.93
C MET A 54 -4.46 5.29 1.23
N VAL A 55 -3.71 6.29 1.68
CA VAL A 55 -4.20 7.65 1.94
C VAL A 55 -4.74 8.27 0.64
N ASP A 56 -3.95 8.24 -0.44
CA ASP A 56 -4.36 8.81 -1.73
C ASP A 56 -5.62 8.09 -2.28
N TYR A 57 -5.71 6.76 -2.13
CA TYR A 57 -6.87 5.94 -2.50
C TYR A 57 -8.12 6.34 -1.72
N ILE A 58 -8.04 6.39 -0.38
CA ILE A 58 -9.17 6.75 0.47
C ILE A 58 -9.61 8.19 0.20
N SER A 59 -8.66 9.10 0.01
CA SER A 59 -8.94 10.49 -0.37
C SER A 59 -9.75 10.57 -1.67
N ARG A 60 -9.38 9.79 -2.70
CA ARG A 60 -10.15 9.72 -3.95
C ARG A 60 -11.56 9.17 -3.73
N GLU A 61 -11.68 8.04 -3.02
CA GLU A 61 -12.99 7.40 -2.76
C GLU A 61 -13.95 8.32 -1.98
N ASN A 62 -13.41 9.17 -1.10
CA ASN A 62 -14.21 10.07 -0.25
C ASN A 62 -14.28 11.52 -0.74
N ASN A 63 -13.70 11.85 -1.92
CA ASN A 63 -13.58 13.21 -2.44
C ASN A 63 -12.91 14.19 -1.46
N VAL A 64 -11.91 13.71 -0.70
CA VAL A 64 -11.13 14.52 0.25
C VAL A 64 -9.88 15.04 -0.45
N PRO A 65 -9.54 16.34 -0.29
CA PRO A 65 -8.30 16.88 -0.84
C PRO A 65 -7.06 16.12 -0.35
N ILE A 66 -6.10 15.93 -1.25
CA ILE A 66 -4.83 15.26 -0.93
C ILE A 66 -3.98 16.17 -0.02
N CYS A 67 -3.34 15.57 0.99
CA CYS A 67 -2.37 16.26 1.82
C CYS A 67 -1.05 16.44 1.05
N ASN A 68 -0.70 17.70 0.76
CA ASN A 68 0.49 18.05 -0.04
C ASN A 68 1.81 17.87 0.70
N ASP A 69 1.78 17.56 2.01
CA ASP A 69 3.01 17.45 2.77
C ASP A 69 3.93 16.42 2.11
N TYR A 70 3.41 15.27 1.66
CA TYR A 70 4.15 14.13 1.08
C TYR A 70 4.48 14.23 -0.42
N ASP A 71 4.41 15.40 -1.04
CA ASP A 71 4.60 15.54 -2.49
C ASP A 71 5.99 15.11 -2.99
N ASP A 72 7.02 15.25 -2.16
CA ASP A 72 8.37 14.75 -2.42
C ASP A 72 8.39 13.22 -2.55
N LEU A 73 7.61 12.52 -1.72
CA LEU A 73 7.49 11.06 -1.76
C LEU A 73 6.64 10.60 -2.94
N ARG A 74 5.63 11.39 -3.35
CA ARG A 74 4.77 11.09 -4.51
C ARG A 74 5.51 11.09 -5.85
N GLN A 75 6.73 11.64 -5.90
CA GLN A 75 7.62 11.63 -7.06
C GLN A 75 8.53 10.39 -7.11
N GLN A 76 8.50 9.56 -6.08
CA GLN A 76 9.35 8.37 -5.94
C GLN A 76 8.53 7.09 -6.11
N LYS A 77 9.21 5.97 -6.35
CA LYS A 77 8.62 4.64 -6.42
C LYS A 77 9.65 3.56 -6.17
N MET A 78 9.19 2.33 -5.90
CA MET A 78 10.09 1.19 -5.76
C MET A 78 10.81 0.87 -7.09
N GLN A 79 12.06 0.43 -7.03
CA GLN A 79 12.82 0.08 -8.24
C GLN A 79 12.26 -1.17 -8.95
N LYS A 80 11.73 -2.11 -8.17
CA LYS A 80 11.13 -3.35 -8.67
C LYS A 80 9.67 -3.41 -8.26
N MET A 81 8.88 -4.08 -9.08
CA MET A 81 7.47 -4.36 -8.77
C MET A 81 7.37 -5.35 -7.62
N ILE A 82 6.53 -5.01 -6.64
CA ILE A 82 6.21 -5.83 -5.48
C ILE A 82 4.87 -6.51 -5.76
N TYR A 83 4.91 -7.82 -5.92
CA TYR A 83 3.72 -8.64 -6.11
C TYR A 83 3.28 -9.25 -4.78
N PRO A 84 1.97 -9.47 -4.56
CA PRO A 84 1.49 -10.27 -3.45
C PRO A 84 2.10 -11.67 -3.48
N VAL A 85 2.41 -12.21 -2.30
CA VAL A 85 3.01 -13.56 -2.18
C VAL A 85 2.18 -14.63 -2.89
N GLY A 86 0.84 -14.54 -2.83
CA GLY A 86 -0.04 -15.48 -3.52
C GLY A 86 0.12 -15.50 -5.04
N ILE A 87 0.38 -14.34 -5.66
CA ILE A 87 0.64 -14.22 -7.10
C ILE A 87 1.99 -14.82 -7.46
N LEU A 88 3.02 -14.57 -6.64
CA LEU A 88 4.36 -15.12 -6.86
C LEU A 88 4.36 -16.66 -6.77
N ILE A 89 3.66 -17.21 -5.77
CA ILE A 89 3.53 -18.66 -5.61
C ILE A 89 2.79 -19.26 -6.81
N THR A 90 1.65 -18.68 -7.19
CA THR A 90 0.85 -19.18 -8.33
C THR A 90 1.64 -19.17 -9.63
N ALA A 91 2.32 -18.06 -9.94
CA ALA A 91 3.17 -17.95 -11.13
C ALA A 91 4.30 -18.99 -11.13
N SER A 92 4.92 -19.24 -9.96
CA SER A 92 5.99 -20.23 -9.83
C SER A 92 5.49 -21.67 -9.96
N VAL A 93 4.31 -22.00 -9.42
CA VAL A 93 3.73 -23.35 -9.50
C VAL A 93 3.25 -23.67 -10.91
N LEU A 94 2.64 -22.69 -11.58
CA LEU A 94 2.14 -22.83 -12.95
C LEU A 94 3.23 -22.64 -14.01
N ASN A 95 4.40 -22.11 -13.62
CA ASN A 95 5.45 -21.63 -14.51
C ASN A 95 4.90 -20.70 -15.60
N ASP A 96 4.01 -19.79 -15.18
CA ASP A 96 3.25 -18.90 -16.05
C ASP A 96 3.29 -17.47 -15.48
N ASP A 97 4.01 -16.59 -16.18
CA ASP A 97 4.14 -15.19 -15.81
C ASP A 97 2.92 -14.35 -16.20
N SER A 98 1.97 -14.88 -17.00
CA SER A 98 0.73 -14.18 -17.34
C SER A 98 -0.11 -13.84 -16.10
N VAL A 99 0.03 -14.63 -15.02
CA VAL A 99 -0.61 -14.39 -13.72
C VAL A 99 -0.15 -13.05 -13.11
N LYS A 100 1.11 -12.67 -13.31
CA LYS A 100 1.65 -11.38 -12.84
C LYS A 100 1.11 -10.22 -13.67
N GLU A 101 1.00 -10.40 -14.99
CA GLU A 101 0.44 -9.38 -15.87
C GLU A 101 -1.03 -9.13 -15.55
N GLU A 102 -1.79 -10.18 -15.29
CA GLU A 102 -3.20 -10.08 -14.92
C GLU A 102 -3.39 -9.39 -13.57
N ALA A 103 -2.51 -9.67 -12.59
CA ALA A 103 -2.52 -8.98 -11.31
C ALA A 103 -2.26 -7.47 -11.45
N VAL A 104 -1.39 -7.06 -12.37
CA VAL A 104 -1.12 -5.64 -12.64
C VAL A 104 -2.34 -4.94 -13.25
N LYS A 105 -3.07 -5.60 -14.14
CA LYS A 105 -4.28 -5.00 -14.77
C LYS A 105 -5.39 -4.71 -13.75
N HIS A 106 -5.47 -5.51 -12.70
CA HIS A 106 -6.46 -5.37 -11.64
C HIS A 106 -5.94 -4.57 -10.43
N ALA A 107 -4.71 -4.06 -10.48
CA ALA A 107 -4.14 -3.31 -9.39
C ALA A 107 -4.81 -1.94 -9.24
N ILE A 108 -5.00 -1.53 -7.99
CA ILE A 108 -5.47 -0.20 -7.63
C ILE A 108 -4.42 0.83 -8.09
N PRO A 109 -4.80 1.86 -8.88
CA PRO A 109 -3.84 2.78 -9.51
C PRO A 109 -2.88 3.47 -8.53
N GLU A 110 -3.35 3.83 -7.34
CA GLU A 110 -2.58 4.51 -6.30
C GLU A 110 -1.43 3.66 -5.77
N PHE A 111 -1.63 2.34 -5.66
CA PHE A 111 -0.58 1.40 -5.25
C PHE A 111 0.36 1.12 -6.42
N LEU A 112 -0.20 0.91 -7.61
CA LEU A 112 0.57 0.61 -8.82
C LEU A 112 1.54 1.74 -9.16
N LYS A 113 1.18 3.00 -8.90
CA LYS A 113 2.06 4.17 -9.02
C LYS A 113 3.41 3.97 -8.33
N TYR A 114 3.42 3.29 -7.18
CA TYR A 114 4.63 3.03 -6.40
C TYR A 114 5.27 1.67 -6.69
N ASN A 115 4.85 1.00 -7.77
CA ASN A 115 5.23 -0.36 -8.14
C ASN A 115 4.79 -1.41 -7.10
N ILE A 116 3.68 -1.18 -6.41
CA ILE A 116 3.07 -2.16 -5.51
C ILE A 116 1.79 -2.68 -6.17
N VAL A 117 1.72 -3.99 -6.37
CA VAL A 117 0.52 -4.63 -6.92
C VAL A 117 -0.39 -4.97 -5.74
N GLU A 118 -1.48 -4.23 -5.63
CA GLU A 118 -2.55 -4.48 -4.67
C GLU A 118 -3.89 -4.27 -5.36
N SER A 119 -4.78 -5.26 -5.30
CA SER A 119 -6.05 -5.25 -6.05
C SER A 119 -7.27 -5.03 -5.16
N GLU A 120 -7.11 -5.23 -3.85
CA GLU A 120 -8.22 -5.14 -2.89
C GLU A 120 -7.68 -4.76 -1.51
N VAL A 121 -8.35 -3.81 -0.85
CA VAL A 121 -7.96 -3.29 0.48
C VAL A 121 -9.12 -3.23 1.47
N ARG A 122 -10.35 -3.50 1.00
CA ARG A 122 -11.59 -3.43 1.79
C ARG A 122 -12.10 -4.80 2.24
N ASN A 123 -11.95 -5.83 1.40
CA ASN A 123 -12.39 -7.20 1.70
C ASN A 123 -11.33 -7.99 2.48
N VAL A 124 -11.14 -7.63 3.74
CA VAL A 124 -10.32 -8.40 4.70
C VAL A 124 -11.22 -9.38 5.47
N ILE A 125 -10.95 -10.68 5.34
CA ILE A 125 -11.66 -11.77 6.03
C ILE A 125 -11.19 -11.86 7.48
#